data_AF-A0A3N6N7X4-F1
#
_entry.id   AF-A0A3N6N7X4-F1
#
_cell.length_a   1.000
_cell.length_b   1.000
_cell.length_c   1.000
_cell.angle_alpha   90.00
_cell.angle_beta   90.00
_cell.angle_gamma   90.00
#
_symmetry.space_group_name_H-M   'P 1'
#
loop_
_entity.id
_entity.type
_entity.pdbx_description
1 polymer ?
#
loop_
_entity_poly.entity_id
_entity_poly.type
_entity_poly.pdbx_seq_one_letter_code
_entity_poly.pdbx_strand_id
1 'polypeptide(L)'
;MDLDVVPDRVAVFSNSAQFLDILAPGAFINAGGFNVPGTSMAAPHVAGAVAVLSEAFPNESPDQILQRMLNSGDPITDHRNGITKPRLNLGAALEIESARLDNDNFL
;
A
#
# COMPACT_ATOMS: atom_id res chain seq x y z
N MET A 1 -25.09 1.89 12.29
CA MET A 1 -24.13 1.30 11.34
C MET A 1 -22.76 1.50 11.96
N ASP A 2 -22.29 0.53 12.74
CA ASP A 2 -20.93 0.60 13.28
C ASP A 2 -20.00 0.53 12.07
N LEU A 3 -19.26 1.61 11.83
CA LEU A 3 -18.19 1.60 10.84
C LEU A 3 -17.07 0.82 11.53
N ASP A 4 -17.11 -0.52 11.43
CA ASP A 4 -16.11 -1.43 12.00
C ASP A 4 -14.73 -1.12 11.40
N VAL A 5 -14.12 -0.06 11.94
CA VAL A 5 -12.83 0.47 11.57
C VAL A 5 -11.93 0.19 12.75
N VAL A 6 -11.24 -0.93 12.65
CA VAL A 6 -10.17 -1.31 13.55
C VAL A 6 -8.85 -1.31 12.78
N PRO A 7 -7.71 -1.04 13.44
CA PRO A 7 -6.41 -1.19 12.81
C PRO A 7 -6.28 -2.55 12.11
N ASP A 8 -5.65 -2.53 10.93
CA ASP A 8 -5.33 -3.73 10.15
C ASP A 8 -6.54 -4.58 9.76
N ARG A 9 -7.70 -3.93 9.60
CA ARG A 9 -8.89 -4.51 8.96
C ARG A 9 -9.30 -3.67 7.75
N VAL A 10 -9.68 -4.34 6.68
CA VAL A 10 -10.28 -3.69 5.52
C VAL A 10 -11.61 -3.07 5.94
N ALA A 11 -11.72 -1.74 5.84
CA ALA A 11 -12.91 -1.01 6.24
C ALA A 11 -14.13 -1.42 5.40
N VAL A 12 -15.31 -1.42 6.00
CA VAL A 12 -16.55 -1.93 5.38
C VAL A 12 -16.94 -1.19 4.08
N PHE A 13 -16.57 0.08 3.95
CA PHE A 13 -16.80 0.90 2.76
C PHE A 13 -15.76 0.70 1.65
N SER A 14 -14.66 0.00 1.95
CA SER A 14 -13.58 -0.23 0.98
C SER A 14 -13.92 -1.38 0.04
N ASN A 15 -13.59 -1.20 -1.23
CA ASN A 15 -13.60 -2.29 -2.20
C ASN A 15 -12.54 -3.34 -1.84
N SER A 16 -12.89 -4.60 -2.08
CA SER A 16 -12.00 -5.74 -1.90
C SER A 16 -12.14 -6.67 -3.09
N ALA A 17 -11.10 -6.73 -3.93
CA ALA A 17 -11.14 -7.41 -5.21
C ALA A 17 -9.76 -7.92 -5.59
N GLN A 18 -9.73 -8.93 -6.47
CA GLN A 18 -8.48 -9.52 -6.97
C GLN A 18 -7.63 -8.53 -7.75
N PHE A 19 -8.24 -7.57 -8.44
CA PHE A 19 -7.55 -6.53 -9.22
C PHE A 19 -7.04 -5.35 -8.37
N LEU A 20 -7.31 -5.30 -7.06
CA LEU A 20 -6.78 -4.26 -6.20
C LEU A 20 -5.29 -4.54 -5.95
N ASP A 21 -4.41 -3.57 -6.16
CA ASP A 21 -2.97 -3.80 -5.98
C ASP A 21 -2.56 -3.70 -4.51
N ILE A 22 -2.93 -2.59 -3.84
CA ILE A 22 -2.43 -2.24 -2.52
C ILE A 22 -3.51 -1.56 -1.66
N LEU A 23 -3.43 -1.77 -0.35
CA LEU A 23 -4.21 -1.08 0.67
C LEU A 23 -3.37 0.04 1.31
N ALA A 24 -4.01 1.10 1.77
CA ALA A 24 -3.36 2.14 2.57
C ALA A 24 -4.37 2.74 3.58
N PRO A 25 -3.90 3.46 4.61
CA PRO A 25 -4.78 4.08 5.59
C PRO A 25 -5.78 5.05 4.93
N GLY A 26 -7.07 4.79 5.10
CA GLY A 26 -8.13 5.63 4.55
C GLY A 26 -9.32 5.82 5.48
N ALA A 27 -9.31 5.25 6.67
CA ALA A 27 -10.42 5.36 7.60
C ALA A 27 -10.12 6.44 8.65
N PHE A 28 -10.98 7.45 8.72
CA PHE A 28 -10.88 8.56 9.68
C PHE A 28 -9.51 9.26 9.67
N ILE A 29 -9.06 9.64 8.48
CA ILE A 29 -7.82 10.40 8.32
C ILE A 29 -8.09 11.87 8.66
N ASN A 30 -7.32 12.42 9.60
CA ASN A 30 -7.37 13.84 9.93
C ASN A 30 -6.48 14.63 8.96
N ALA A 31 -7.08 15.42 8.09
CA ALA A 31 -6.38 16.24 7.11
C ALA A 31 -7.12 17.55 6.85
N GLY A 32 -6.40 18.67 6.88
CA GLY A 32 -6.97 19.99 6.55
C GLY A 32 -8.12 20.44 7.45
N GLY A 33 -8.21 19.92 8.68
CA GLY A 33 -9.30 20.19 9.62
C GLY A 33 -10.53 19.28 9.45
N PHE A 34 -10.46 18.31 8.54
CA PHE A 34 -11.52 17.32 8.31
C PHE A 34 -11.08 15.94 8.82
N ASN A 35 -12.04 15.17 9.33
CA ASN A 35 -11.86 13.77 9.69
C ASN A 35 -12.83 12.93 8.86
N VAL A 36 -12.35 12.33 7.77
CA VAL A 36 -13.19 11.66 6.79
C VAL A 36 -12.71 10.25 6.48
N PRO A 37 -13.62 9.27 6.39
CA PRO A 37 -13.31 7.94 5.88
C PRO A 37 -13.47 7.88 4.36
N GLY A 38 -12.59 7.17 3.68
CA GLY A 38 -12.72 6.87 2.25
C GLY A 38 -11.45 6.32 1.62
N THR A 39 -11.60 5.57 0.54
CA THR A 39 -10.47 5.19 -0.33
C THR A 39 -9.78 6.42 -0.94
N SER A 40 -10.52 7.53 -1.10
CA SER A 40 -9.97 8.85 -1.45
C SER A 40 -8.89 9.33 -0.49
N MET A 41 -8.89 8.89 0.77
CA MET A 41 -7.87 9.24 1.76
C MET A 41 -6.72 8.22 1.77
N ALA A 42 -6.94 6.99 1.27
CA ALA A 42 -5.87 6.03 1.02
C ALA A 42 -5.00 6.44 -0.19
N ALA A 43 -5.62 6.98 -1.24
CA ALA A 43 -4.93 7.43 -2.45
C ALA A 43 -3.74 8.40 -2.21
N PRO A 44 -3.88 9.50 -1.42
CA PRO A 44 -2.76 10.40 -1.16
C PRO A 44 -1.63 9.75 -0.34
N HIS A 45 -1.90 8.75 0.50
CA HIS A 45 -0.84 7.99 1.17
C HIS A 45 0.00 7.20 0.17
N VAL A 46 -0.66 6.54 -0.79
CA VAL A 46 0.02 5.80 -1.87
C VAL A 46 0.81 6.78 -2.75
N ALA A 47 0.21 7.91 -3.15
CA ALA A 47 0.89 8.92 -3.96
C ALA A 47 2.12 9.52 -3.25
N GLY A 48 2.01 9.81 -1.95
CA GLY A 48 3.13 10.28 -1.13
C GLY A 48 4.25 9.24 -1.02
N ALA A 49 3.91 7.97 -0.83
CA ALA A 49 4.90 6.90 -0.82
C ALA A 49 5.63 6.75 -2.17
N VAL A 50 4.90 6.82 -3.28
CA VAL A 50 5.52 6.81 -4.62
C VAL A 50 6.49 7.97 -4.77
N ALA A 51 6.14 9.18 -4.31
CA ALA A 51 7.02 10.35 -4.38
C ALA A 51 8.32 10.13 -3.58
N VAL A 52 8.20 9.66 -2.33
CA VAL A 52 9.36 9.36 -1.47
C VAL A 52 10.25 8.28 -2.09
N LEU A 53 9.65 7.20 -2.59
CA LEU A 53 10.41 6.11 -3.21
C LEU A 53 11.07 6.52 -4.53
N SER A 54 10.41 7.37 -5.33
CA SER A 54 11.00 7.93 -6.55
C SER A 54 12.22 8.80 -6.26
N GLU A 55 12.24 9.51 -5.13
CA GLU A 55 13.39 10.30 -4.70
C GLU A 55 14.51 9.42 -4.12
N ALA A 56 14.16 8.42 -3.30
CA ALA A 56 15.13 7.52 -2.68
C ALA A 56 15.79 6.57 -3.69
N PHE A 57 15.06 6.18 -4.74
CA PHE A 57 15.50 5.25 -5.77
C PHE A 57 15.33 5.85 -7.17
N PRO A 58 16.08 6.90 -7.53
CA PRO A 58 15.85 7.67 -8.77
C PRO A 58 16.10 6.89 -10.06
N ASN A 59 16.74 5.72 -9.97
CA ASN A 59 17.00 4.83 -11.10
C ASN A 59 15.92 3.74 -11.27
N GLU A 60 14.98 3.62 -10.33
CA GLU A 60 13.88 2.68 -10.43
C GLU A 60 12.78 3.21 -11.36
N SER A 61 12.26 2.33 -12.21
CA SER A 61 11.08 2.61 -13.01
C SER A 61 9.82 2.64 -12.13
N PRO A 62 8.72 3.24 -12.60
CA PRO A 62 7.45 3.21 -11.88
C PRO A 62 6.98 1.79 -11.53
N ASP A 63 7.22 0.82 -12.42
CA ASP A 63 6.88 -0.59 -12.15
C ASP A 63 7.74 -1.18 -11.04
N GLN A 64 9.04 -0.84 -10.99
CA GLN A 64 9.95 -1.28 -9.92
C GLN A 64 9.53 -0.69 -8.57
N ILE A 65 9.13 0.59 -8.54
CA ILE A 65 8.59 1.25 -7.34
C ILE A 65 7.29 0.57 -6.89
N LEU A 66 6.39 0.23 -7.83
CA LEU A 66 5.18 -0.52 -7.52
C LEU A 66 5.52 -1.89 -6.93
N GLN A 67 6.41 -2.66 -7.57
CA GLN A 67 6.82 -3.98 -7.06
C GLN A 67 7.45 -3.88 -5.67
N ARG A 68 8.27 -2.86 -5.41
CA ARG A 68 8.82 -2.57 -4.10
C ARG A 68 7.72 -2.37 -3.05
N MET A 69 6.70 -1.59 -3.36
CA MET A 69 5.55 -1.37 -2.48
C MET A 69 4.73 -2.66 -2.25
N LEU A 70 4.55 -3.48 -3.28
CA LEU A 70 3.80 -4.73 -3.19
C LEU A 70 4.55 -5.79 -2.37
N ASN A 71 5.87 -5.87 -2.53
CA ASN A 71 6.72 -6.88 -1.87
C ASN A 71 7.03 -6.52 -0.41
N SER A 72 6.98 -5.25 -0.04
CA SER A 72 7.21 -4.77 1.34
C SER A 72 5.95 -4.63 2.17
N GLY A 73 4.76 -4.64 1.55
CA GLY A 73 3.52 -4.34 2.26
C GLY A 73 3.09 -5.46 3.21
N ASP A 74 2.46 -5.06 4.31
CA ASP A 74 1.98 -6.01 5.32
C ASP A 74 0.73 -6.74 4.78
N PRO A 75 0.66 -8.07 4.78
CA PRO A 75 -0.48 -8.79 4.23
C PRO A 75 -1.72 -8.59 5.11
N ILE A 76 -2.79 -8.01 4.56
CA ILE A 76 -4.07 -7.84 5.23
C ILE A 76 -5.13 -8.68 4.51
N THR A 77 -5.76 -9.60 5.25
CA THR A 77 -6.86 -10.42 4.75
C THR A 77 -8.21 -9.79 5.06
N ASP A 78 -9.02 -9.57 4.03
CA ASP A 78 -10.41 -9.17 4.21
C ASP A 78 -11.26 -10.37 4.66
N HIS A 79 -11.69 -10.35 5.91
CA HIS A 79 -12.56 -11.37 6.51
C HIS A 79 -13.90 -11.57 5.77
N ARG A 80 -14.34 -10.61 4.95
CA ARG A 80 -15.62 -10.69 4.21
C ARG A 80 -15.56 -11.64 3.02
N ASN A 81 -14.38 -11.82 2.42
CA ASN A 81 -14.21 -12.59 1.17
C ASN A 81 -12.89 -13.37 1.06
N GLY A 82 -12.02 -13.32 2.07
CA GLY A 82 -10.74 -14.03 2.12
C GLY A 82 -9.64 -13.44 1.21
N ILE A 83 -9.90 -12.31 0.55
CA ILE A 83 -8.91 -11.68 -0.32
C ILE A 83 -7.82 -11.03 0.54
N THR A 84 -6.57 -11.38 0.27
CA THR A 84 -5.40 -10.78 0.93
C THR A 84 -4.72 -9.81 -0.01
N LYS A 85 -4.46 -8.59 0.49
CA LYS A 85 -3.70 -7.56 -0.24
C LYS A 85 -2.68 -6.90 0.68
N PRO A 86 -1.52 -6.50 0.15
CA PRO A 86 -0.52 -5.81 0.94
C PRO A 86 -1.05 -4.43 1.35
N ARG A 87 -0.85 -4.05 2.61
CA ARG A 87 -0.99 -2.68 3.12
C ARG A 87 0.35 -1.99 3.01
N LEU A 88 0.37 -0.78 2.44
CA LEU A 88 1.56 0.06 2.32
C LEU A 88 2.36 0.11 3.62
N ASN A 89 3.63 -0.29 3.54
CA ASN A 89 4.63 -0.16 4.60
C ASN A 89 5.85 0.57 4.02
N LEU A 90 5.87 1.90 4.14
CA LEU A 90 6.93 2.73 3.55
C LEU A 90 8.30 2.48 4.18
N GLY A 91 8.34 2.17 5.49
CA GLY A 91 9.59 1.84 6.18
C GLY A 91 10.23 0.58 5.59
N ALA A 92 9.47 -0.51 5.50
CA ALA A 92 9.94 -1.73 4.85
C ALA A 92 10.27 -1.51 3.37
N ALA A 93 9.51 -0.69 2.65
CA ALA A 93 9.77 -0.39 1.24
C ALA A 93 11.13 0.31 1.02
N LEU A 94 11.57 1.15 1.96
CA LEU A 94 12.88 1.81 1.92
C LEU A 94 14.04 0.87 2.28
N GLU A 95 13.77 -0.17 3.06
CA GLU A 95 14.77 -1.13 3.53
C GLU A 95 14.95 -2.35 2.61
N ILE A 96 13.98 -2.63 1.73
CA ILE A 96 14.19 -3.61 0.67
C ILE A 96 15.39 -3.12 -0.16
N GLU A 97 16.49 -3.86 -0.17
CA GLU A 97 17.49 -3.63 -1.20
C GLU A 97 16.79 -3.83 -2.55
N SER A 98 17.01 -2.92 -3.50
CA SER A 98 16.61 -3.15 -4.90
C SER A 98 17.24 -4.46 -5.33
N ALA A 99 16.52 -5.57 -5.14
CA ALA A 99 17.02 -6.86 -5.56
C ALA A 99 17.29 -6.71 -7.05
N ARG A 100 18.54 -6.95 -7.43
CA ARG A 100 19.00 -7.29 -8.77
C ARG A 100 17.84 -7.88 -9.57
N LEU A 101 17.13 -7.02 -10.30
CA LEU A 101 16.18 -7.43 -11.33
C LEU A 101 16.95 -7.95 -12.55
N ASP A 102 18.27 -8.01 -12.44
CA ASP A 102 19.18 -8.92 -13.11
C ASP A 102 18.89 -10.34 -12.59
N ASN A 103 17.95 -10.97 -13.26
CA ASN A 103 17.97 -12.39 -13.58
C ASN A 103 19.37 -12.85 -14.02
N ASP A 104 20.26 -13.03 -13.05
CA ASP A 104 21.57 -13.65 -13.23
C ASP A 104 21.43 -15.12 -12.85
N ASN A 105 20.72 -15.85 -13.71
CA ASN A 105 20.89 -17.28 -13.86
C ASN A 105 22.30 -17.57 -14.42
N PHE A 106 23.35 -17.27 -13.65
CA PHE A 106 24.72 -17.64 -13.96
C PHE A 106 25.39 -18.26 -12.73
N LEU A 107 25.25 -19.60 -12.68
CA LEU A 107 26.04 -20.61 -11.98
C LEU A 107 25.98 -20.64 -10.44
#